data_AF-M1KB86-F1
#
_entry.id   AF-M1KB86-F1
#
_cell.length_a   1.000
_cell.length_b   1.000
_cell.length_c   1.000
_cell.angle_alpha   90.00
_cell.angle_beta   90.00
_cell.angle_gamma   90.00
#
_symmetry.space_group_name_H-M   'P 1'
#
loop_
_entity.id
_entity.type
_entity.pdbx_description
1 polymer ?
#
loop_
_entity_poly.entity_id
_entity_poly.type
_entity_poly.pdbx_seq_one_letter_code
_entity_poly.pdbx_strand_id
1 'polypeptide(L)'
;MIESPAIKRFVVDYFIEHSQEDIDEMVASIHRRLLSGFVVNEDVCVVKSGECGRVVGVLGPRYAVMVQSPCGWREEDFELSELARREGVSGGRIRGYLLGITMETPFGRVLKENAFRSIRDSQEVMRCRVPQSQCCEAPDPVPGGPSGGRGGGEEQGPGQPRSRGAERQKGLSSLAADVESILRLSEERIVSVEGLGPWDVEAVMKIFGALATFGSVFRIRSVDAWSLASAISDPAYGSDMMRLVHEKLVGALRRDIEENGMDRFVENVRPCVGVAVEAMCSAEGPQDVLQGGQQQGPVEDCGKEGWKDDLREFIGCVSRGLDTDISQIVECISARDGELSRREARGRIVLLELLLNMFFTTAWFREAMSEKMEESLELERKRRELGVRARKTGETGCDGSGSECGRPRSEAERDAVCAAREIFKLPTRVVLGEIGGIRFLNLGKRIYAAKEGEYYLVGRDALVRLCKRYRGRSKGEKATMANIEQHVEALQM
;
A
#
# COMPACT_ATOMS: atom_id res chain seq x y z
N MET A 1 -4.20 -19.10 -16.27
CA MET A 1 -5.09 -18.23 -15.45
C MET A 1 -6.09 -19.15 -14.76
N ILE A 2 -6.62 -18.79 -13.60
CA ILE A 2 -7.75 -19.52 -13.00
C ILE A 2 -9.00 -19.08 -13.78
N GLU A 3 -9.71 -19.99 -14.44
CA GLU A 3 -10.93 -19.63 -15.19
C GLU A 3 -12.18 -19.91 -14.35
N SER A 4 -12.16 -20.99 -13.57
CA SER A 4 -13.23 -21.36 -12.62
C SER A 4 -13.67 -20.20 -11.69
N PRO A 5 -14.93 -19.70 -11.82
CA PRO A 5 -15.48 -18.66 -10.96
C PRO A 5 -15.56 -19.05 -9.49
N ALA A 6 -15.82 -20.33 -9.19
CA ALA A 6 -15.93 -20.82 -7.83
C ALA A 6 -14.57 -20.76 -7.11
N ILE A 7 -13.50 -21.15 -7.79
CA ILE A 7 -12.13 -21.10 -7.24
C ILE A 7 -11.69 -19.64 -7.08
N LYS A 8 -12.00 -18.78 -8.06
CA LYS A 8 -11.75 -17.34 -7.94
C LYS A 8 -12.46 -16.72 -6.74
N ARG A 9 -13.73 -17.06 -6.53
CA ARG A 9 -14.49 -16.61 -5.37
C ARG A 9 -13.85 -17.10 -4.08
N PHE A 10 -13.51 -18.38 -4.00
CA PHE A 10 -12.80 -18.94 -2.85
C PHE A 10 -11.49 -18.20 -2.53
N VAL A 11 -10.69 -17.86 -3.55
CA VAL A 11 -9.45 -17.09 -3.36
C VAL A 11 -9.73 -15.68 -2.85
N VAL A 12 -10.76 -15.00 -3.37
CA VAL A 12 -11.18 -13.66 -2.92
C VAL A 12 -11.66 -13.70 -1.47
N ASP A 13 -12.53 -14.67 -1.13
CA ASP A 13 -13.09 -14.82 0.21
C ASP A 13 -11.98 -15.13 1.22
N TYR A 14 -11.05 -16.04 0.87
CA TYR A 14 -9.88 -16.34 1.69
C TYR A 14 -9.03 -15.09 1.94
N PHE A 15 -8.78 -14.29 0.90
CA PHE A 15 -8.02 -13.05 1.04
C PHE A 15 -8.72 -12.05 1.97
N ILE A 16 -10.05 -11.92 1.91
CA ILE A 16 -10.79 -10.99 2.78
C ILE A 16 -10.61 -11.40 4.25
N GLU A 17 -10.72 -12.70 4.53
CA GLU A 17 -10.56 -13.25 5.87
C GLU A 17 -9.12 -13.17 6.40
N HIS A 18 -8.12 -13.24 5.52
CA HIS A 18 -6.70 -13.37 5.88
C HIS A 18 -5.83 -12.27 5.26
N SER A 19 -6.38 -11.07 5.05
CA SER A 19 -5.73 -9.98 4.29
C SER A 19 -4.38 -9.51 4.83
N GLN A 20 -4.05 -9.88 6.07
CA GLN A 20 -2.81 -9.54 6.75
C GLN A 20 -1.70 -10.61 6.59
N GLU A 21 -2.03 -11.81 6.08
CA GLU A 21 -1.04 -12.87 5.81
C GLU A 21 -0.11 -12.50 4.65
N ASP A 22 1.12 -13.03 4.68
CA ASP A 22 2.02 -12.93 3.54
C ASP A 22 1.41 -13.62 2.31
N ILE A 23 1.66 -13.05 1.12
CA ILE A 23 1.03 -13.54 -0.11
C ILE A 23 1.47 -14.96 -0.46
N ASP A 24 2.73 -15.32 -0.18
CA ASP A 24 3.26 -16.65 -0.50
C ASP A 24 2.73 -17.69 0.51
N GLU A 25 2.55 -17.32 1.77
CA GLU A 25 1.85 -18.14 2.79
C GLU A 25 0.38 -18.36 2.43
N MET A 26 -0.33 -17.30 2.05
CA MET A 26 -1.72 -17.36 1.60
C MET A 26 -1.85 -18.27 0.36
N VAL A 27 -0.95 -18.13 -0.61
CA VAL A 27 -0.89 -19.00 -1.79
C VAL A 27 -0.71 -20.46 -1.40
N ALA A 28 0.21 -20.76 -0.47
CA ALA A 28 0.46 -22.11 0.00
C ALA A 28 -0.77 -22.70 0.70
N SER A 29 -1.44 -21.92 1.54
CA SER A 29 -2.65 -22.32 2.27
C SER A 29 -3.84 -22.58 1.34
N ILE A 30 -4.11 -21.67 0.41
CA ILE A 30 -5.15 -21.81 -0.61
C ILE A 30 -4.86 -23.03 -1.48
N HIS A 31 -3.62 -23.18 -1.97
CA HIS A 31 -3.23 -24.30 -2.81
C HIS A 31 -3.41 -25.63 -2.09
N ARG A 32 -2.98 -25.72 -0.82
CA ARG A 32 -3.16 -26.93 0.01
C ARG A 32 -4.64 -27.28 0.16
N ARG A 33 -5.50 -26.30 0.47
CA ARG A 33 -6.96 -26.51 0.61
C ARG A 33 -7.58 -27.02 -0.70
N LEU A 34 -7.18 -26.46 -1.84
CA LEU A 34 -7.66 -26.89 -3.16
C LEU A 34 -7.11 -28.26 -3.58
N LEU A 35 -5.95 -28.69 -3.08
CA LEU A 35 -5.44 -30.05 -3.30
C LEU A 35 -6.17 -31.09 -2.44
N SER A 36 -6.60 -30.70 -1.24
CA SER A 36 -7.32 -31.59 -0.32
C SER A 36 -8.82 -31.70 -0.58
N GLY A 37 -9.40 -30.89 -1.47
CA GLY A 37 -10.84 -30.85 -1.65
C GLY A 37 -11.34 -30.00 -2.82
N PHE A 38 -12.65 -30.05 -3.01
CA PHE A 38 -13.40 -29.23 -3.96
C PHE A 38 -14.22 -28.15 -3.24
N VAL A 39 -14.42 -27.02 -3.91
CA VAL A 39 -15.27 -25.93 -3.39
C VAL A 39 -16.69 -26.01 -3.98
N VAL A 40 -17.66 -25.44 -3.28
CA VAL A 40 -19.05 -25.42 -3.76
C VAL A 40 -19.15 -24.57 -5.04
N ASN A 41 -19.97 -25.03 -6.00
CA ASN A 41 -20.11 -24.54 -7.37
C ASN A 41 -18.90 -24.76 -8.28
N GLU A 42 -17.92 -25.56 -7.84
CA GLU A 42 -16.80 -25.93 -8.69
C GLU A 42 -17.22 -26.95 -9.77
N ASP A 43 -16.77 -26.73 -11.01
CA ASP A 43 -16.97 -27.69 -12.09
C ASP A 43 -15.93 -28.81 -11.99
N VAL A 44 -16.41 -30.05 -11.88
CA VAL A 44 -15.63 -31.27 -11.69
C VAL A 44 -16.01 -32.31 -12.74
N CYS A 45 -15.15 -33.29 -12.98
CA CYS A 45 -15.46 -34.43 -13.82
C CYS A 45 -15.28 -35.73 -13.04
N VAL A 46 -16.22 -36.64 -13.21
CA VAL A 46 -16.21 -37.97 -12.58
C VAL A 46 -15.15 -38.80 -13.28
N VAL A 47 -14.16 -39.29 -12.55
CA VAL A 47 -12.99 -39.98 -13.11
C VAL A 47 -13.38 -41.25 -13.87
N LYS A 48 -14.36 -41.99 -13.36
CA LYS A 48 -14.79 -43.28 -13.95
C LYS A 48 -15.63 -43.10 -15.21
N SER A 49 -16.58 -42.17 -15.22
CA SER A 49 -17.51 -41.99 -16.35
C SER A 49 -17.06 -40.92 -17.35
N GLY A 50 -16.18 -40.01 -16.94
CA GLY A 50 -15.80 -38.83 -17.72
C GLY A 50 -16.88 -37.76 -17.81
N GLU A 51 -18.06 -37.98 -17.19
CA GLU A 51 -19.12 -36.99 -17.13
C GLU A 51 -18.68 -35.80 -16.27
N CYS A 52 -19.04 -34.58 -16.68
CA CYS A 52 -18.74 -33.39 -15.90
C CYS A 52 -20.00 -32.85 -15.24
N GLY A 53 -19.82 -32.25 -14.07
CA GLY A 53 -20.88 -31.73 -13.24
C GLY A 53 -20.39 -30.59 -12.37
N ARG A 54 -21.24 -30.14 -11.47
CA ARG A 54 -20.96 -29.06 -10.54
C ARG A 54 -21.18 -29.51 -9.11
N VAL A 55 -20.21 -29.25 -8.24
CA VAL A 55 -20.37 -29.49 -6.80
C VAL A 55 -21.46 -28.57 -6.26
N VAL A 56 -22.51 -29.15 -5.68
CA VAL A 56 -23.62 -28.40 -5.06
C VAL A 56 -23.54 -28.40 -3.54
N GLY A 57 -22.83 -29.36 -2.94
CA GLY A 57 -22.65 -29.43 -1.49
C GLY A 57 -21.48 -30.30 -1.07
N VAL A 58 -21.00 -30.07 0.16
CA VAL A 58 -19.96 -30.87 0.82
C VAL A 58 -20.61 -31.61 2.00
N LEU A 59 -20.66 -32.94 1.92
CA LEU A 59 -21.33 -33.82 2.88
C LEU A 59 -20.29 -34.60 3.69
N GLY A 60 -19.40 -33.88 4.39
CA GLY A 60 -18.28 -34.48 5.11
C GLY A 60 -17.19 -34.99 4.14
N PRO A 61 -16.92 -36.32 4.06
CA PRO A 61 -15.92 -36.88 3.14
C PRO A 61 -16.42 -37.02 1.70
N ARG A 62 -17.70 -36.75 1.44
CA ARG A 62 -18.34 -36.89 0.12
C ARG A 62 -18.79 -35.54 -0.42
N TYR A 63 -18.98 -35.48 -1.73
CA TYR A 63 -19.42 -34.31 -2.48
C TYR A 63 -20.71 -34.64 -3.22
N ALA A 64 -21.74 -33.82 -3.01
CA ALA A 64 -22.95 -33.85 -3.82
C ALA A 64 -22.66 -33.07 -5.12
N VAL A 65 -22.81 -33.72 -6.27
CA VAL A 65 -22.49 -33.17 -7.59
C VAL A 65 -23.69 -33.28 -8.52
N MET A 66 -24.07 -32.16 -9.11
CA MET A 66 -25.04 -32.11 -10.21
C MET A 66 -24.35 -32.46 -11.53
N VAL A 67 -24.52 -33.70 -11.98
CA VAL A 67 -23.93 -34.23 -13.21
C VAL A 67 -24.88 -34.05 -14.38
N GLN A 68 -24.36 -33.57 -15.51
CA GLN A 68 -25.12 -33.46 -16.76
C GLN A 68 -25.06 -34.79 -17.51
N SER A 69 -26.18 -35.50 -17.57
CA SER A 69 -26.30 -36.76 -18.31
C SER A 69 -27.17 -36.60 -19.56
N PRO A 70 -27.16 -37.57 -20.50
CA PRO A 70 -28.04 -37.55 -21.67
C PRO A 70 -29.55 -37.48 -21.33
N CYS A 71 -29.93 -37.95 -20.14
CA CYS A 71 -31.31 -37.96 -19.66
C CYS A 71 -31.70 -36.70 -18.87
N GLY A 72 -30.80 -35.73 -18.73
CA GLY A 72 -30.97 -34.52 -17.92
C GLY A 72 -29.97 -34.42 -16.78
N TRP A 73 -30.22 -33.47 -15.88
CA TRP A 73 -29.41 -33.22 -14.70
C TRP A 73 -29.79 -34.15 -13.56
N ARG A 74 -28.79 -34.78 -12.93
CA ARG A 74 -28.99 -35.65 -11.76
C ARG A 74 -27.98 -35.30 -10.67
N GLU A 75 -28.41 -35.41 -9.41
CA GLU A 75 -27.55 -35.22 -8.25
C GLU A 75 -27.01 -36.57 -7.81
N GLU A 76 -25.69 -36.67 -7.64
CA GLU A 76 -25.02 -37.89 -7.18
C GLU A 76 -23.92 -37.56 -6.17
N ASP A 77 -23.68 -38.49 -5.25
CA ASP A 77 -22.68 -38.33 -4.19
C ASP A 77 -21.39 -39.08 -4.54
N PHE A 78 -20.29 -38.34 -4.65
CA PHE A 78 -18.97 -38.88 -4.99
C PHE A 78 -17.98 -38.73 -3.85
N GLU A 79 -17.02 -39.65 -3.77
CA GLU A 79 -15.83 -39.46 -2.94
C GLU A 79 -14.81 -38.54 -3.65
N LEU A 80 -13.89 -37.95 -2.87
CA LEU A 80 -12.82 -37.09 -3.40
C LEU A 80 -12.02 -37.78 -4.52
N SER A 81 -11.74 -39.07 -4.37
CA SER A 81 -10.96 -39.89 -5.31
C SER A 81 -11.69 -40.18 -6.63
N GLU A 82 -13.00 -39.99 -6.66
CA GLU A 82 -13.86 -40.24 -7.82
C GLU A 82 -14.06 -39.00 -8.68
N LEU A 83 -13.60 -37.85 -8.20
CA LEU A 83 -13.71 -36.57 -8.88
C LEU A 83 -12.33 -36.05 -9.28
N ALA A 84 -12.28 -35.41 -10.44
CA ALA A 84 -11.13 -34.64 -10.89
C ALA A 84 -11.57 -33.21 -11.17
N ARG A 85 -10.74 -32.25 -10.77
CA ARG A 85 -10.95 -30.84 -11.12
C ARG A 85 -10.82 -30.68 -12.63
N ARG A 86 -11.78 -30.01 -13.27
CA ARG A 86 -11.77 -29.78 -14.72
C ARG A 86 -10.57 -28.93 -15.17
N GLU A 87 -10.13 -28.01 -14.33
CA GLU A 87 -9.00 -27.11 -14.59
C GLU A 87 -7.90 -27.27 -13.53
N GLY A 88 -6.66 -27.51 -13.95
CA GLY A 88 -5.53 -27.51 -13.03
C GLY A 88 -5.34 -26.15 -12.34
N VAL A 89 -5.24 -26.16 -11.01
CA VAL A 89 -4.88 -25.00 -10.20
C VAL A 89 -3.52 -25.25 -9.60
N SER A 90 -2.57 -24.35 -9.87
CA SER A 90 -1.23 -24.36 -9.28
C SER A 90 -1.04 -23.16 -8.38
N GLY A 91 -0.10 -23.26 -7.43
CA GLY A 91 0.31 -22.12 -6.59
C GLY A 91 0.65 -20.88 -7.42
N GLY A 92 1.38 -21.04 -8.54
CA GLY A 92 1.68 -19.92 -9.45
C GLY A 92 0.44 -19.25 -10.05
N ARG A 93 -0.61 -20.02 -10.39
CA ARG A 93 -1.88 -19.47 -10.89
C ARG A 93 -2.65 -18.72 -9.79
N ILE A 94 -2.63 -19.22 -8.57
CA ILE A 94 -3.23 -18.56 -7.39
C ILE A 94 -2.50 -17.25 -7.09
N ARG A 95 -1.17 -17.29 -7.05
CA ARG A 95 -0.31 -16.11 -6.83
C ARG A 95 -0.56 -15.04 -7.89
N GLY A 96 -0.54 -15.42 -9.17
CA GLY A 96 -0.82 -14.52 -10.27
C GLY A 96 -2.23 -13.91 -10.20
N TYR A 97 -3.22 -14.68 -9.77
CA TYR A 97 -4.58 -14.18 -9.58
C TYR A 97 -4.67 -13.20 -8.41
N LEU A 98 -4.13 -13.55 -7.22
CA LEU A 98 -4.07 -12.68 -6.04
C LEU A 98 -3.37 -11.36 -6.35
N LEU A 99 -2.19 -11.37 -6.98
CA LEU A 99 -1.48 -10.16 -7.42
C LEU A 99 -2.30 -9.36 -8.45
N GLY A 100 -3.07 -10.06 -9.28
CA GLY A 100 -3.98 -9.48 -10.27
C GLY A 100 -5.13 -8.71 -9.64
N ILE A 101 -5.74 -9.25 -8.57
CA ILE A 101 -6.93 -8.68 -7.91
C ILE A 101 -6.62 -7.83 -6.68
N THR A 102 -5.39 -7.83 -6.19
CA THR A 102 -4.96 -7.03 -5.03
C THR A 102 -3.99 -5.93 -5.44
N MET A 103 -3.87 -4.92 -4.59
CA MET A 103 -2.84 -3.90 -4.69
C MET A 103 -2.20 -3.67 -3.32
N GLU A 104 -0.94 -3.28 -3.35
CA GLU A 104 -0.17 -3.00 -2.14
C GLU A 104 -0.38 -1.55 -1.73
N THR A 105 -0.63 -1.34 -0.45
CA THR A 105 -0.83 -0.02 0.15
C THR A 105 0.06 0.13 1.37
N PRO A 106 0.27 1.36 1.88
CA PRO A 106 0.99 1.57 3.15
C PRO A 106 0.37 0.85 4.35
N PHE A 107 -0.88 0.39 4.25
CA PHE A 107 -1.64 -0.30 5.30
C PHE A 107 -1.79 -1.81 5.03
N GLY A 108 -0.97 -2.36 4.13
CA GLY A 108 -1.05 -3.75 3.69
C GLY A 108 -1.71 -3.91 2.32
N ARG A 109 -2.00 -5.15 1.98
CA ARG A 109 -2.57 -5.51 0.68
C ARG A 109 -4.10 -5.35 0.74
N VAL A 110 -4.70 -4.75 -0.29
CA VAL A 110 -6.15 -4.55 -0.38
C VAL A 110 -6.70 -5.05 -1.72
N LEU A 111 -7.99 -5.39 -1.79
CA LEU A 111 -8.64 -5.74 -3.04
C LEU A 111 -8.74 -4.52 -3.97
N LYS A 112 -8.50 -4.73 -5.26
CA LYS A 112 -8.80 -3.76 -6.32
C LYS A 112 -10.31 -3.69 -6.55
N GLU A 113 -10.78 -2.55 -7.04
CA GLU A 113 -12.19 -2.27 -7.31
C GLU A 113 -12.87 -3.30 -8.26
N ASN A 114 -12.09 -3.94 -9.14
CA ASN A 114 -12.57 -4.95 -10.08
C ASN A 114 -12.44 -6.41 -9.58
N ALA A 115 -11.99 -6.65 -8.34
CA ALA A 115 -11.78 -8.01 -7.83
C ALA A 115 -13.06 -8.88 -7.93
N PHE A 116 -14.21 -8.36 -7.52
CA PHE A 116 -15.49 -9.09 -7.60
C PHE A 116 -16.02 -9.25 -9.02
N ARG A 117 -15.71 -8.31 -9.92
CA ARG A 117 -16.07 -8.43 -11.34
C ARG A 117 -15.21 -9.50 -12.04
N SER A 118 -13.96 -9.64 -11.63
CA SER A 118 -13.03 -10.64 -12.15
C SER A 118 -13.43 -12.09 -11.86
N ILE A 119 -14.29 -12.31 -10.84
CA ILE A 119 -14.92 -13.60 -10.57
C ILE A 119 -15.79 -14.03 -11.76
N ARG A 120 -16.52 -13.09 -12.37
CA ARG A 120 -17.45 -13.35 -13.50
C ARG A 120 -16.78 -13.24 -14.86
N ASP A 121 -15.80 -12.34 -15.02
CA ASP A 121 -15.11 -12.12 -16.28
C ASP A 121 -13.58 -12.27 -16.13
N SER A 122 -13.03 -13.38 -16.64
CA SER A 122 -11.59 -13.67 -16.62
C SER A 122 -10.75 -12.63 -17.40
N GLN A 123 -11.34 -11.91 -18.36
CA GLN A 123 -10.60 -10.92 -19.15
C GLN A 123 -10.35 -9.61 -18.39
N GLU A 124 -11.08 -9.34 -17.30
CA GLU A 124 -10.88 -8.12 -16.51
C GLU A 124 -9.57 -8.13 -15.70
N VAL A 125 -9.04 -9.32 -15.33
CA VAL A 125 -7.74 -9.44 -14.66
C VAL A 125 -6.59 -8.99 -15.58
N MET A 126 -6.72 -9.22 -16.89
CA MET A 126 -5.69 -8.91 -17.91
C MET A 126 -5.59 -7.41 -18.24
N ARG A 127 -6.64 -6.61 -17.95
CA ARG A 127 -6.59 -5.16 -18.13
C ARG A 127 -5.75 -4.48 -17.04
N CYS A 128 -5.52 -5.18 -15.93
CA CYS A 128 -4.61 -4.76 -14.87
C CYS A 128 -3.20 -5.28 -15.19
N ARG A 129 -2.30 -4.38 -15.61
CA ARG A 129 -0.89 -4.73 -15.81
C ARG A 129 -0.28 -5.17 -14.48
N VAL A 130 -0.06 -6.48 -14.31
CA VAL A 130 0.83 -7.02 -13.27
C VAL A 130 2.24 -6.48 -13.56
N PRO A 131 2.94 -5.87 -12.60
CA PRO A 131 4.35 -5.52 -12.77
C PRO A 131 5.13 -6.79 -13.11
N GLN A 132 5.65 -6.88 -14.34
CA GLN A 132 6.37 -8.07 -14.83
C GLN A 132 7.68 -8.34 -14.05
N SER A 133 8.10 -7.43 -13.16
CA SER A 133 9.28 -7.57 -12.32
C SER A 133 9.14 -8.59 -11.17
N GLN A 134 7.95 -9.14 -10.91
CA GLN A 134 7.73 -10.11 -9.81
C GLN A 134 7.40 -11.54 -10.27
N CYS A 135 7.44 -11.80 -11.59
CA CYS A 135 7.29 -13.12 -12.17
C CYS A 135 8.65 -13.66 -12.61
N CYS A 136 9.54 -13.96 -11.68
CA CYS A 136 10.69 -14.83 -11.96
C CYS A 136 10.30 -16.25 -11.52
N GLU A 137 10.02 -17.12 -12.49
CA GLU A 137 9.97 -18.55 -12.28
C GLU A 137 11.40 -19.04 -11.97
N ALA A 138 11.57 -19.79 -10.88
CA ALA A 138 12.76 -20.61 -10.71
C ALA A 138 12.74 -21.70 -11.80
N PRO A 139 13.87 -21.99 -12.47
CA PRO A 139 13.89 -23.06 -13.45
C PRO A 139 13.80 -24.42 -12.74
N ASP A 140 12.85 -25.25 -13.18
CA ASP A 140 12.77 -26.65 -12.78
C ASP A 140 14.07 -27.39 -13.17
N PRO A 141 14.56 -28.33 -12.34
CA PRO A 141 15.73 -29.13 -12.66
C PRO A 141 15.36 -30.18 -13.73
N VAL A 142 15.93 -30.03 -14.92
CA VAL A 142 15.85 -31.04 -15.99
C VAL A 142 16.66 -32.28 -15.58
N PRO A 143 16.09 -33.50 -15.59
CA PRO A 143 16.87 -34.72 -15.47
C PRO A 143 17.52 -35.06 -16.82
N GLY A 144 18.81 -35.40 -16.77
CA GLY A 144 19.61 -35.72 -17.94
C GLY A 144 19.19 -36.98 -18.68
N GLY A 145 19.51 -37.01 -19.98
CA GLY A 145 19.43 -38.19 -20.84
C GLY A 145 19.83 -37.86 -22.28
N PRO A 146 20.75 -38.60 -22.93
CA PRO A 146 21.48 -38.16 -24.12
C PRO A 146 20.90 -38.67 -25.44
N SER A 147 21.17 -37.95 -26.54
CA SER A 147 21.23 -38.37 -27.96
C SER A 147 20.92 -37.16 -28.83
N GLY A 148 21.46 -36.95 -30.02
CA GLY A 148 22.43 -37.65 -30.83
C GLY A 148 22.84 -36.72 -31.97
N GLY A 149 24.07 -36.89 -32.44
CA GLY A 149 24.61 -36.07 -33.53
C GLY A 149 23.98 -36.33 -34.89
N ARG A 150 24.13 -35.33 -35.77
CA ARG A 150 24.38 -35.36 -37.23
C ARG A 150 24.40 -33.89 -37.66
N GLY A 151 25.54 -33.36 -38.11
CA GLY A 151 25.98 -33.41 -39.53
C GLY A 151 25.21 -32.33 -40.28
N GLY A 152 25.77 -31.32 -40.92
CA GLY A 152 27.06 -31.11 -41.57
C GLY A 152 26.75 -30.12 -42.72
N GLY A 153 27.67 -29.24 -43.08
CA GLY A 153 27.46 -28.32 -44.21
C GLY A 153 28.20 -27.01 -44.07
N GLU A 154 29.51 -27.06 -44.31
CA GLU A 154 30.28 -25.91 -44.77
C GLU A 154 29.75 -25.43 -46.12
N GLU A 155 29.64 -24.12 -46.32
CA GLU A 155 30.04 -23.54 -47.60
C GLU A 155 30.58 -22.11 -47.40
N GLN A 156 31.77 -21.91 -47.96
CA GLN A 156 32.59 -20.71 -47.95
C GLN A 156 31.94 -19.64 -48.84
N GLY A 157 32.00 -18.36 -48.46
CA GLY A 157 33.06 -17.53 -48.99
C GLY A 157 32.55 -16.13 -49.41
N PRO A 158 33.47 -15.19 -49.69
CA PRO A 158 33.42 -13.84 -49.13
C PRO A 158 33.04 -12.74 -50.12
N GLY A 159 32.53 -11.62 -49.60
CA GLY A 159 32.22 -10.44 -50.41
C GLY A 159 32.04 -9.16 -49.60
N GLN A 160 33.14 -8.57 -49.15
CA GLN A 160 33.25 -7.11 -49.00
C GLN A 160 33.66 -6.54 -50.37
N PRO A 161 33.22 -5.33 -50.77
CA PRO A 161 33.72 -4.12 -50.11
C PRO A 161 32.83 -2.85 -50.14
N ARG A 162 33.33 -1.83 -49.43
CA ARG A 162 33.09 -0.38 -49.56
C ARG A 162 32.05 0.30 -48.66
N SER A 163 32.60 0.70 -47.52
CA SER A 163 32.49 2.02 -46.90
C SER A 163 32.04 3.18 -47.81
N ARG A 164 30.98 3.89 -47.38
CA ARG A 164 30.82 5.36 -47.45
C ARG A 164 29.57 5.76 -46.66
N GLY A 165 29.74 6.51 -45.57
CA GLY A 165 28.63 7.07 -44.80
C GLY A 165 28.92 7.28 -43.31
N ALA A 166 30.08 7.84 -42.99
CA ALA A 166 30.21 8.58 -41.73
C ALA A 166 29.45 9.91 -41.88
N GLU A 167 28.97 10.45 -40.77
CA GLU A 167 28.24 11.73 -40.62
C GLU A 167 26.71 11.68 -40.76
N ARG A 168 26.03 11.08 -39.77
CA ARG A 168 24.81 11.64 -39.13
C ARG A 168 24.41 10.84 -37.88
N GLN A 169 25.31 10.81 -36.89
CA GLN A 169 24.98 10.45 -35.51
C GLN A 169 25.62 11.48 -34.56
N LYS A 170 25.24 12.73 -34.71
CA LYS A 170 25.36 13.75 -33.67
C LYS A 170 23.99 14.34 -33.48
N GLY A 171 23.37 14.05 -32.33
CA GLY A 171 22.15 14.75 -31.91
C GLY A 171 21.01 13.92 -31.31
N LEU A 172 21.25 12.74 -30.72
CA LEU A 172 20.24 12.07 -29.89
C LEU A 172 20.78 11.47 -28.58
N SER A 173 21.99 11.86 -28.15
CA SER A 173 22.37 11.81 -26.74
C SER A 173 21.81 13.07 -26.05
N SER A 174 20.49 13.27 -26.09
CA SER A 174 19.89 14.23 -25.16
C SER A 174 20.18 13.69 -23.77
N LEU A 175 20.89 14.44 -22.94
CA LEU A 175 20.98 14.18 -21.51
C LEU A 175 19.55 13.84 -21.04
N ALA A 176 19.32 12.56 -20.77
CA ALA A 176 18.19 12.16 -19.98
C ALA A 176 18.39 12.84 -18.65
N ALA A 177 17.77 14.01 -18.46
CA ALA A 177 17.90 14.78 -17.25
C ALA A 177 17.49 13.86 -16.09
N ASP A 178 18.47 13.50 -15.29
CA ASP A 178 18.29 12.62 -14.15
C ASP A 178 17.35 13.34 -13.17
N VAL A 179 16.29 12.66 -12.76
CA VAL A 179 15.21 13.24 -11.94
C VAL A 179 15.79 13.83 -10.65
N GLU A 180 16.77 13.13 -10.08
CA GLU A 180 17.51 13.56 -8.88
C GLU A 180 18.24 14.89 -9.11
N SER A 181 18.93 15.04 -10.24
CA SER A 181 19.61 16.29 -10.61
C SER A 181 18.65 17.45 -10.85
N ILE A 182 17.43 17.19 -11.35
CA ILE A 182 16.42 18.23 -11.58
C ILE A 182 15.87 18.73 -10.24
N LEU A 183 15.65 17.78 -9.32
CA LEU A 183 15.06 18.03 -8.02
C LEU A 183 16.06 18.58 -6.99
N ARG A 184 17.37 18.37 -7.20
CA ARG A 184 18.45 18.72 -6.24
C ARG A 184 18.26 18.05 -4.88
N LEU A 185 17.89 16.76 -4.88
CA LEU A 185 17.58 16.02 -3.65
C LEU A 185 18.75 16.00 -2.64
N SER A 186 19.99 16.21 -3.07
CA SER A 186 21.17 16.27 -2.19
C SER A 186 21.21 17.46 -1.23
N GLU A 187 20.40 18.51 -1.41
CA GLU A 187 20.51 19.77 -0.65
C GLU A 187 19.48 19.91 0.48
N GLU A 188 18.37 19.17 0.45
CA GLU A 188 17.21 19.39 1.37
C GLU A 188 16.64 18.08 1.93
N ARG A 189 17.46 17.32 2.67
CA ARG A 189 16.99 16.16 3.45
C ARG A 189 16.25 16.64 4.69
N ILE A 190 14.98 16.24 4.84
CA ILE A 190 14.12 16.76 5.92
C ILE A 190 14.43 16.10 7.26
N VAL A 191 14.64 14.78 7.25
CA VAL A 191 14.72 13.98 8.48
C VAL A 191 16.06 13.24 8.48
N SER A 192 17.06 13.93 9.01
CA SER A 192 18.26 13.30 9.57
C SER A 192 18.27 13.67 11.04
N VAL A 193 17.51 12.93 11.85
CA VAL A 193 17.53 13.12 13.30
C VAL A 193 18.57 12.17 13.88
N GLU A 194 19.51 12.71 14.65
CA GLU A 194 20.52 11.92 15.32
C GLU A 194 19.85 10.81 16.15
N GLY A 195 20.36 9.58 16.00
CA GLY A 195 19.81 8.40 16.68
C GLY A 195 18.72 7.62 15.91
N LEU A 196 18.15 8.15 14.82
CA LEU A 196 17.15 7.44 14.00
C LEU A 196 17.75 6.86 12.72
N GLY A 197 17.50 5.57 12.47
CA GLY A 197 17.88 4.89 11.23
C GLY A 197 16.85 5.08 10.10
N PRO A 198 17.14 4.61 8.87
CA PRO A 198 16.23 4.77 7.72
C PRO A 198 14.81 4.19 7.96
N TRP A 199 14.73 3.03 8.61
CA TRP A 199 13.45 2.39 8.99
C TRP A 199 12.66 3.20 10.03
N ASP A 200 13.38 3.91 10.91
CA ASP A 200 12.77 4.79 11.92
C ASP A 200 12.22 6.05 11.22
N VAL A 201 12.97 6.62 10.29
CA VAL A 201 12.54 7.75 9.47
C VAL A 201 11.29 7.40 8.65
N GLU A 202 11.25 6.21 8.04
CA GLU A 202 10.06 5.75 7.32
C GLU A 202 8.83 5.68 8.24
N ALA A 203 8.98 5.12 9.45
CA ALA A 203 7.90 5.04 10.45
C ALA A 203 7.44 6.44 10.89
N VAL A 204 8.37 7.36 11.16
CA VAL A 204 8.05 8.77 11.45
C VAL A 204 7.28 9.42 10.30
N MET A 205 7.67 9.15 9.05
CA MET A 205 6.96 9.68 7.88
C MET A 205 5.56 9.06 7.71
N LYS A 206 5.35 7.81 8.11
CA LYS A 206 4.01 7.18 8.15
C LYS A 206 3.13 7.82 9.23
N ILE A 207 3.64 7.99 10.44
CA ILE A 207 2.96 8.69 11.55
C ILE A 207 2.62 10.12 11.12
N PHE A 208 3.60 10.86 10.60
CA PHE A 208 3.39 12.20 10.05
C PHE A 208 2.31 12.21 8.98
N GLY A 209 2.35 11.25 8.06
CA GLY A 209 1.35 11.11 7.01
C GLY A 209 -0.05 10.94 7.59
N ALA A 210 -0.23 10.06 8.56
CA ALA A 210 -1.50 9.89 9.27
C ALA A 210 -1.96 11.18 9.96
N LEU A 211 -1.10 11.83 10.75
CA LEU A 211 -1.43 13.03 11.49
C LEU A 211 -1.73 14.23 10.58
N ALA A 212 -0.99 14.40 9.50
CA ALA A 212 -1.19 15.48 8.54
C ALA A 212 -2.45 15.27 7.70
N THR A 213 -2.78 14.02 7.41
CA THR A 213 -3.94 13.62 6.62
C THR A 213 -5.24 13.68 7.42
N PHE A 214 -5.19 13.27 8.68
CA PHE A 214 -6.32 13.22 9.60
C PHE A 214 -6.26 14.30 10.68
N GLY A 215 -5.45 15.34 10.50
CA GLY A 215 -5.27 16.40 11.50
C GLY A 215 -6.58 17.08 11.90
N SER A 216 -7.53 17.22 10.97
CA SER A 216 -8.87 17.74 11.27
C SER A 216 -9.67 16.84 12.22
N VAL A 217 -9.50 15.53 12.11
CA VAL A 217 -10.12 14.50 12.96
C VAL A 217 -9.58 14.63 14.38
N PHE A 218 -8.27 14.81 14.52
CA PHE A 218 -7.60 15.02 15.81
C PHE A 218 -7.67 16.46 16.34
N ARG A 219 -8.19 17.41 15.55
CA ARG A 219 -8.14 18.85 15.81
C ARG A 219 -6.71 19.39 16.02
N ILE A 220 -5.75 18.80 15.33
CA ILE A 220 -4.35 19.25 15.32
C ILE A 220 -4.17 20.22 14.15
N ARG A 221 -3.85 21.49 14.44
CA ARG A 221 -3.85 22.58 13.45
C ARG A 221 -2.83 22.37 12.32
N SER A 222 -1.63 21.93 12.68
CA SER A 222 -0.58 21.57 11.74
C SER A 222 0.54 20.84 12.48
N VAL A 223 0.98 19.73 11.92
CA VAL A 223 2.24 19.05 12.26
C VAL A 223 3.11 19.16 11.02
N ASP A 224 4.41 19.35 11.19
CA ASP A 224 5.39 19.12 10.13
C ASP A 224 6.32 17.96 10.53
N ALA A 225 6.88 17.29 9.52
CA ALA A 225 7.66 16.07 9.73
C ALA A 225 8.89 16.31 10.63
N TRP A 226 9.53 17.49 10.52
CA TRP A 226 10.70 17.81 11.33
C TRP A 226 10.32 18.00 12.80
N SER A 227 9.29 18.80 13.08
CA SER A 227 8.78 18.99 14.45
C SER A 227 8.38 17.66 15.10
N LEU A 228 7.75 16.74 14.34
CA LEU A 228 7.42 15.40 14.83
C LEU A 228 8.68 14.61 15.18
N ALA A 229 9.65 14.56 14.28
CA ALA A 229 10.89 13.80 14.47
C ALA A 229 11.71 14.35 15.66
N SER A 230 11.79 15.68 15.80
CA SER A 230 12.42 16.35 16.93
C SER A 230 11.71 16.06 18.25
N ALA A 231 10.37 16.07 18.27
CA ALA A 231 9.61 15.77 19.49
C ALA A 231 9.72 14.29 19.91
N ILE A 232 9.89 13.36 18.96
CA ILE A 232 10.18 11.95 19.25
C ILE A 232 11.54 11.81 19.95
N SER A 233 12.51 12.60 19.52
CA SER A 233 13.91 12.51 19.97
C SER A 233 14.23 13.41 21.17
N ASP A 234 13.29 14.24 21.60
CA ASP A 234 13.42 15.10 22.78
C ASP A 234 13.46 14.26 24.07
N PRO A 235 14.56 14.26 24.85
CA PRO A 235 14.67 13.47 26.08
C PRO A 235 13.50 13.63 27.06
N ALA A 236 12.95 14.84 27.20
CA ALA A 236 11.83 15.12 28.10
C ALA A 236 10.48 14.60 27.57
N TYR A 237 10.38 14.42 26.24
CA TYR A 237 9.13 14.08 25.54
C TYR A 237 7.97 15.02 25.93
N GLY A 238 8.29 16.29 26.21
CA GLY A 238 7.39 17.29 26.78
C GLY A 238 6.76 18.21 25.74
N SER A 239 6.92 17.91 24.45
CA SER A 239 6.37 18.73 23.37
C SER A 239 4.85 18.84 23.48
N ASP A 240 4.33 20.08 23.47
CA ASP A 240 2.89 20.36 23.44
C ASP A 240 2.15 19.62 22.32
N MET A 241 2.82 19.44 21.18
CA MET A 241 2.29 18.69 20.06
C MET A 241 2.14 17.20 20.42
N MET A 242 3.12 16.58 21.09
CA MET A 242 3.02 15.19 21.52
C MET A 242 1.92 15.00 22.55
N ARG A 243 1.85 15.89 23.55
CA ARG A 243 0.76 15.92 24.51
C ARG A 243 -0.60 15.94 23.81
N LEU A 244 -0.79 16.88 22.87
CA LEU A 244 -2.05 17.00 22.14
C LEU A 244 -2.37 15.75 21.31
N VAL A 245 -1.38 15.17 20.62
CA VAL A 245 -1.55 13.92 19.84
C VAL A 245 -2.02 12.78 20.75
N HIS A 246 -1.33 12.56 21.87
CA HIS A 246 -1.65 11.48 22.81
C HIS A 246 -3.02 11.68 23.47
N GLU A 247 -3.31 12.87 23.99
CA GLU A 247 -4.62 13.20 24.58
C GLU A 247 -5.78 12.92 23.61
N LYS A 248 -5.60 13.27 22.32
CA LYS A 248 -6.64 13.10 21.30
C LYS A 248 -6.81 11.64 20.90
N LEU A 249 -5.72 10.89 20.74
CA LEU A 249 -5.78 9.46 20.42
C LEU A 249 -6.40 8.68 21.59
N VAL A 250 -5.88 8.86 22.80
CA VAL A 250 -6.41 8.18 24.00
C VAL A 250 -7.87 8.55 24.24
N GLY A 251 -8.25 9.82 24.12
CA GLY A 251 -9.63 10.25 24.27
C GLY A 251 -10.58 9.70 23.19
N ALA A 252 -10.10 9.46 21.96
CA ALA A 252 -10.89 8.79 20.93
C ALA A 252 -11.06 7.29 21.21
N LEU A 253 -9.99 6.62 21.64
CA LEU A 253 -10.01 5.20 21.97
C LEU A 253 -10.86 4.90 23.21
N ARG A 254 -10.79 5.74 24.25
CA ARG A 254 -11.66 5.62 25.44
C ARG A 254 -13.14 5.73 25.07
N ARG A 255 -13.50 6.67 24.18
CA ARG A 255 -14.88 6.78 23.68
C ARG A 255 -15.31 5.53 22.91
N ASP A 256 -14.44 4.96 22.08
CA ASP A 256 -14.76 3.71 21.35
C ASP A 256 -15.00 2.55 22.33
N ILE A 257 -14.24 2.47 23.43
CA ILE A 257 -14.46 1.49 24.51
C ILE A 257 -15.79 1.75 25.23
N GLU A 258 -16.11 3.00 25.55
CA GLU A 258 -17.38 3.38 26.21
C GLU A 258 -18.60 3.05 25.34
N GLU A 259 -18.50 3.27 24.02
CA GLU A 259 -19.58 3.04 23.07
C GLU A 259 -19.74 1.57 22.66
N ASN A 260 -18.64 0.85 22.45
CA ASN A 260 -18.63 -0.51 21.90
C ASN A 260 -18.32 -1.62 22.91
N GLY A 261 -17.86 -1.27 24.11
CA GLY A 261 -17.42 -2.20 25.15
C GLY A 261 -15.96 -2.66 24.96
N MET A 262 -15.30 -2.96 26.08
CA MET A 262 -13.90 -3.39 26.11
C MET A 262 -13.64 -4.67 25.32
N ASP A 263 -14.52 -5.67 25.41
CA ASP A 263 -14.32 -6.97 24.76
C ASP A 263 -14.20 -6.84 23.23
N ARG A 264 -15.10 -6.06 22.62
CA ARG A 264 -15.10 -5.79 21.17
C ARG A 264 -13.91 -4.91 20.76
N PHE A 265 -13.56 -3.94 21.60
CA PHE A 265 -12.38 -3.11 21.38
C PHE A 265 -11.11 -3.99 21.32
N VAL A 266 -10.92 -4.84 22.33
CA VAL A 266 -9.81 -5.80 22.47
C VAL A 266 -9.71 -6.73 21.28
N GLU A 267 -10.83 -7.28 20.80
CA GLU A 267 -10.87 -8.12 19.59
C GLU A 267 -10.31 -7.38 18.36
N ASN A 268 -10.70 -6.12 18.17
CA ASN A 268 -10.26 -5.31 17.03
C ASN A 268 -8.78 -4.90 17.13
N VAL A 269 -8.28 -4.59 18.32
CA VAL A 269 -6.91 -4.06 18.50
C VAL A 269 -5.84 -5.13 18.69
N ARG A 270 -6.23 -6.39 18.96
CA ARG A 270 -5.29 -7.51 19.19
C ARG A 270 -4.20 -7.63 18.10
N PRO A 271 -4.50 -7.52 16.79
CA PRO A 271 -3.45 -7.56 15.76
C PRO A 271 -2.47 -6.39 15.87
N CYS A 272 -2.95 -5.18 16.19
CA CYS A 272 -2.11 -4.00 16.36
C CYS A 272 -1.13 -4.17 17.53
N VAL A 273 -1.58 -4.79 18.61
CA VAL A 273 -0.74 -5.09 19.78
C VAL A 273 0.33 -6.12 19.45
N GLY A 274 -0.02 -7.18 18.70
CA GLY A 274 0.96 -8.18 18.25
C GLY A 274 2.12 -7.55 17.47
N VAL A 275 1.81 -6.70 16.49
CA VAL A 275 2.82 -5.99 15.69
C VAL A 275 3.70 -5.08 16.56
N ALA A 276 3.11 -4.38 17.54
CA ALA A 276 3.86 -3.50 18.43
C ALA A 276 4.83 -4.28 19.33
N VAL A 277 4.41 -5.44 19.86
CA VAL A 277 5.27 -6.33 20.65
C VAL A 277 6.41 -6.88 19.81
N GLU A 278 6.14 -7.38 18.60
CA GLU A 278 7.17 -7.87 17.68
C GLU A 278 8.19 -6.80 17.31
N ALA A 279 7.73 -5.57 17.06
CA ALA A 279 8.59 -4.43 16.75
C ALA A 279 9.51 -4.06 17.91
N MET A 280 9.04 -4.20 19.16
CA MET A 280 9.86 -3.97 20.36
C MET A 280 10.89 -5.09 20.58
N CYS A 281 10.51 -6.35 20.38
CA CYS A 281 11.43 -7.49 20.52
C CYS A 281 12.51 -7.49 19.43
N SER A 282 12.17 -7.11 18.20
CA SER A 282 13.12 -7.07 17.07
C SER A 282 14.17 -5.95 17.20
N ALA A 283 13.94 -4.98 18.08
CA ALA A 283 14.92 -3.93 18.38
C ALA A 283 16.07 -4.42 19.28
N GLU A 284 15.94 -5.59 19.90
CA GLU A 284 16.98 -6.19 20.74
C GLU A 284 17.98 -6.97 19.85
N GLY A 285 18.99 -6.27 19.35
CA GLY A 285 20.15 -6.94 18.73
C GLY A 285 20.94 -7.77 19.77
N PRO A 286 21.67 -8.82 19.36
CA PRO A 286 22.43 -9.68 20.28
C PRO A 286 23.52 -8.97 21.12
N GLN A 287 23.86 -7.72 20.79
CA GLN A 287 24.97 -6.98 21.42
C GLN A 287 24.54 -6.07 22.59
N ASP A 288 23.26 -5.74 22.76
CA ASP A 288 22.80 -4.88 23.87
C ASP A 288 22.52 -5.64 25.17
N VAL A 289 22.62 -6.97 25.15
CA VAL A 289 22.39 -7.83 26.32
C VAL A 289 23.54 -7.79 27.34
N LEU A 290 24.68 -7.16 27.00
CA LEU A 290 25.89 -7.18 27.85
C LEU A 290 26.15 -5.93 28.70
N GLN A 291 25.32 -4.88 28.66
CA GLN A 291 25.52 -3.68 29.50
C GLN A 291 24.32 -3.19 30.34
N GLY A 292 23.13 -3.78 30.22
CA GLY A 292 21.91 -3.28 30.86
C GLY A 292 21.59 -3.81 32.27
N GLY A 293 22.60 -4.10 33.11
CA GLY A 293 22.42 -4.59 34.48
C GLY A 293 22.38 -3.51 35.55
N GLN A 294 21.95 -2.29 35.24
CA GLN A 294 21.77 -1.23 36.24
C GLN A 294 20.31 -1.14 36.66
N GLN A 295 20.07 -1.42 37.95
CA GLN A 295 18.84 -1.13 38.66
C GLN A 295 18.36 0.28 38.32
N GLN A 296 17.20 0.37 37.69
CA GLN A 296 16.44 1.61 37.57
C GLN A 296 16.10 2.06 38.99
N GLY A 297 16.79 3.10 39.48
CA GLY A 297 16.36 3.83 40.67
C GLY A 297 15.01 4.51 40.41
N PRO A 298 14.23 4.82 41.45
CA PRO A 298 12.97 5.55 41.29
C PRO A 298 13.29 6.90 40.65
N VAL A 299 12.86 7.09 39.41
CA VAL A 299 12.93 8.37 38.70
C VAL A 299 11.95 9.30 39.40
N GLU A 300 12.47 10.36 40.04
CA GLU A 300 11.64 11.44 40.56
C GLU A 300 10.95 12.14 39.39
N ASP A 301 9.63 11.97 39.33
CA ASP A 301 8.75 12.49 38.29
C ASP A 301 8.75 14.04 38.33
N CYS A 302 9.65 14.63 37.55
CA CYS A 302 9.78 16.07 37.40
C CYS A 302 8.61 16.61 36.56
N GLY A 303 7.48 16.85 37.23
CA GLY A 303 6.32 17.54 36.68
C GLY A 303 5.16 16.60 36.35
N LYS A 304 4.02 16.82 37.02
CA LYS A 304 2.75 16.12 36.77
C LYS A 304 2.21 16.46 35.38
N GLU A 305 2.75 15.83 34.35
CA GLU A 305 2.15 15.81 33.03
C GLU A 305 1.01 14.79 33.01
N GLY A 306 -0.20 15.22 33.40
CA GLY A 306 -1.36 14.32 33.56
C GLY A 306 -1.66 13.44 32.33
N TRP A 307 -1.29 13.88 31.13
CA TRP A 307 -1.47 13.09 29.91
C TRP A 307 -0.61 11.81 29.85
N LYS A 308 0.59 11.81 30.47
CA LYS A 308 1.45 10.62 30.55
C LYS A 308 0.82 9.57 31.46
N ASP A 309 0.23 10.02 32.57
CA ASP A 309 -0.51 9.15 33.50
C ASP A 309 -1.77 8.58 32.84
N ASP A 310 -2.54 9.40 32.14
CA ASP A 310 -3.73 8.97 31.40
C ASP A 310 -3.39 7.92 30.33
N LEU A 311 -2.23 8.08 29.67
CA LEU A 311 -1.72 7.14 28.69
C LEU A 311 -1.27 5.83 29.34
N ARG A 312 -0.54 5.87 30.46
CA ARG A 312 -0.14 4.67 31.22
C ARG A 312 -1.35 3.90 31.72
N GLU A 313 -2.34 4.61 32.27
CA GLU A 313 -3.61 4.02 32.72
C GLU A 313 -4.33 3.34 31.55
N PHE A 314 -4.43 4.03 30.41
CA PHE A 314 -5.07 3.49 29.21
C PHE A 314 -4.38 2.21 28.73
N ILE A 315 -3.06 2.23 28.57
CA ILE A 315 -2.29 1.05 28.14
C ILE A 315 -2.39 -0.08 29.16
N GLY A 316 -2.41 0.21 30.46
CA GLY A 316 -2.66 -0.78 31.51
C GLY A 316 -4.05 -1.42 31.41
N CYS A 317 -5.09 -0.64 31.09
CA CYS A 317 -6.43 -1.15 30.82
C CYS A 317 -6.47 -2.06 29.60
N VAL A 318 -5.84 -1.66 28.49
CA VAL A 318 -5.77 -2.47 27.26
C VAL A 318 -4.98 -3.77 27.50
N SER A 319 -3.86 -3.71 28.23
CA SER A 319 -3.03 -4.87 28.58
C SER A 319 -3.83 -5.92 29.35
N ARG A 320 -4.59 -5.48 30.36
CA ARG A 320 -5.48 -6.37 31.16
C ARG A 320 -6.59 -6.97 30.31
N GLY A 321 -7.17 -6.21 29.38
CA GLY A 321 -8.22 -6.70 28.49
C GLY A 321 -7.72 -7.76 27.49
N LEU A 322 -6.48 -7.62 27.02
CA LEU A 322 -5.87 -8.55 26.06
C LEU A 322 -5.21 -9.79 26.69
N ASP A 323 -4.99 -9.79 28.00
CA ASP A 323 -4.11 -10.75 28.69
C ASP A 323 -2.70 -10.77 28.05
N THR A 324 -2.18 -9.58 27.74
CA THR A 324 -0.84 -9.38 27.16
C THR A 324 -0.23 -8.14 27.76
N ASP A 325 0.90 -8.27 28.44
CA ASP A 325 1.56 -7.13 29.06
C ASP A 325 2.29 -6.29 28.00
N ILE A 326 1.78 -5.09 27.75
CA ILE A 326 2.40 -4.08 26.87
C ILE A 326 2.82 -2.82 27.63
N SER A 327 2.89 -2.89 28.96
CA SER A 327 3.25 -1.76 29.82
C SER A 327 4.68 -1.26 29.53
N GLN A 328 5.57 -2.14 29.08
CA GLN A 328 6.93 -1.77 28.69
C GLN A 328 6.98 -0.75 27.53
N ILE A 329 5.95 -0.72 26.67
CA ILE A 329 5.88 0.24 25.55
C ILE A 329 5.78 1.68 26.08
N VAL A 330 5.11 1.91 27.21
CA VAL A 330 4.95 3.27 27.77
C VAL A 330 6.12 3.71 28.65
N GLU A 331 7.08 2.85 28.96
CA GLU A 331 8.26 3.26 29.73
C GLU A 331 9.09 4.33 29.00
N CYS A 332 9.05 4.31 27.65
CA CYS A 332 9.82 5.22 26.79
C CYS A 332 9.42 6.70 26.89
N ILE A 333 8.27 7.04 27.46
CA ILE A 333 7.80 8.45 27.59
C ILE A 333 8.26 9.12 28.88
N SER A 334 8.87 8.36 29.80
CA SER A 334 9.35 8.91 31.06
C SER A 334 10.55 9.83 30.81
N ALA A 335 10.55 10.99 31.46
CA ALA A 335 11.65 11.94 31.34
C ALA A 335 12.95 11.33 31.89
N ARG A 336 14.08 11.66 31.29
CA ARG A 336 15.41 11.24 31.76
C ARG A 336 16.40 12.39 31.73
N ASP A 337 17.31 12.35 32.68
CA ASP A 337 18.51 13.16 32.67
C ASP A 337 19.53 12.51 31.73
N GLY A 338 19.67 13.01 30.50
CA GLY A 338 20.69 12.57 29.55
C GLY A 338 20.22 12.47 28.09
N GLU A 339 21.10 11.92 27.25
CA GLU A 339 20.80 11.65 25.84
C GLU A 339 19.81 10.48 25.69
N LEU A 340 18.87 10.63 24.77
CA LEU A 340 17.88 9.60 24.47
C LEU A 340 18.53 8.44 23.71
N SER A 341 18.35 7.21 24.18
CA SER A 341 18.84 6.05 23.45
C SER A 341 17.99 5.78 22.21
N ARG A 342 18.59 5.15 21.19
CA ARG A 342 17.86 4.71 19.99
C ARG A 342 16.69 3.78 20.31
N ARG A 343 16.82 2.92 21.33
CA ARG A 343 15.76 2.02 21.80
C ARG A 343 14.55 2.80 22.31
N GLU A 344 14.78 3.88 23.06
CA GLU A 344 13.69 4.71 23.59
C GLU A 344 13.01 5.53 22.49
N ALA A 345 13.81 6.11 21.57
CA ALA A 345 13.26 6.79 20.40
C ALA A 345 12.40 5.85 19.56
N ARG A 346 12.86 4.61 19.34
CA ARG A 346 12.08 3.55 18.67
C ARG A 346 10.82 3.20 19.47
N GLY A 347 10.92 3.05 20.79
CA GLY A 347 9.76 2.78 21.66
C GLY A 347 8.67 3.86 21.51
N ARG A 348 9.06 5.13 21.43
CA ARG A 348 8.14 6.25 21.20
C ARG A 348 7.47 6.20 19.82
N ILE A 349 8.21 5.78 18.79
CA ILE A 349 7.66 5.54 17.44
C ILE A 349 6.63 4.40 17.50
N VAL A 350 6.98 3.26 18.08
CA VAL A 350 6.11 2.09 18.19
C VAL A 350 4.85 2.41 18.99
N LEU A 351 4.97 3.17 20.08
CA LEU A 351 3.83 3.64 20.87
C LEU A 351 2.86 4.49 20.03
N LEU A 352 3.38 5.42 19.23
CA LEU A 352 2.55 6.26 18.35
C LEU A 352 1.90 5.44 17.23
N GLU A 353 2.63 4.50 16.62
CA GLU A 353 2.09 3.57 15.63
C GLU A 353 0.98 2.71 16.23
N LEU A 354 1.20 2.18 17.43
CA LEU A 354 0.20 1.39 18.16
C LEU A 354 -1.09 2.19 18.39
N LEU A 355 -0.99 3.40 18.94
CA LEU A 355 -2.15 4.24 19.20
C LEU A 355 -2.91 4.62 17.92
N LEU A 356 -2.18 4.95 16.84
CA LEU A 356 -2.78 5.24 15.54
C LEU A 356 -3.46 4.02 14.94
N ASN A 357 -2.81 2.85 15.01
CA ASN A 357 -3.37 1.61 14.48
C ASN A 357 -4.62 1.20 15.23
N MET A 358 -4.61 1.26 16.58
CA MET A 358 -5.82 1.05 17.38
C MET A 358 -6.92 2.03 16.98
N PHE A 359 -6.57 3.30 16.78
CA PHE A 359 -7.52 4.32 16.36
C PHE A 359 -8.14 4.00 15.00
N PHE A 360 -7.36 3.46 14.05
CA PHE A 360 -7.86 3.05 12.75
C PHE A 360 -8.81 1.85 12.80
N THR A 361 -8.77 1.06 13.88
CA THR A 361 -9.73 -0.04 14.10
C THR A 361 -11.04 0.42 14.74
N THR A 362 -11.20 1.70 15.09
CA THR A 362 -12.46 2.22 15.66
C THR A 362 -13.56 2.30 14.62
N ALA A 363 -14.82 2.14 15.05
CA ALA A 363 -15.97 2.28 14.15
C ALA A 363 -16.06 3.70 13.59
N TRP A 364 -15.85 4.68 14.46
CA TRP A 364 -15.87 6.09 14.10
C TRP A 364 -14.88 6.45 12.99
N PHE A 365 -13.64 5.96 13.06
CA PHE A 365 -12.66 6.22 12.00
C PHE A 365 -13.07 5.58 10.67
N ARG A 366 -13.57 4.34 10.69
CA ARG A 366 -14.05 3.66 9.47
C ARG A 366 -15.18 4.42 8.79
N GLU A 367 -16.12 4.96 9.57
CA GLU A 367 -17.22 5.79 9.05
C GLU A 367 -16.70 7.09 8.45
N ALA A 368 -15.85 7.82 9.19
CA ALA A 368 -15.24 9.05 8.69
C ALA A 368 -14.42 8.84 7.41
N MET A 369 -13.71 7.71 7.32
CA MET A 369 -12.98 7.32 6.11
C MET A 369 -13.91 6.99 4.95
N SER A 370 -15.00 6.27 5.23
CA SER A 370 -15.99 5.92 4.20
C SER A 370 -16.64 7.18 3.60
N GLU A 371 -17.00 8.15 4.45
CA GLU A 371 -17.50 9.46 4.02
C GLU A 371 -16.50 10.19 3.13
N LYS A 372 -15.22 10.25 3.55
CA LYS A 372 -14.16 10.91 2.76
C LYS A 372 -13.85 10.19 1.45
N MET A 373 -13.99 8.87 1.42
CA MET A 373 -13.88 8.09 0.18
C MET A 373 -15.03 8.39 -0.77
N GLU A 374 -16.27 8.49 -0.26
CA GLU A 374 -17.43 8.86 -1.07
C GLU A 374 -17.31 10.29 -1.63
N GLU A 375 -16.90 11.26 -0.81
CA GLU A 375 -16.60 12.63 -1.23
C GLU A 375 -15.54 12.65 -2.35
N SER A 376 -14.49 11.83 -2.20
CA SER A 376 -13.45 11.67 -3.22
C SER A 376 -14.00 11.15 -4.54
N LEU A 377 -14.89 10.15 -4.50
CA LEU A 377 -15.49 9.57 -5.70
C LEU A 377 -16.43 10.55 -6.39
N GLU A 378 -17.21 11.32 -5.63
CA GLU A 378 -18.11 12.34 -6.16
C GLU A 378 -17.33 13.47 -6.85
N LEU A 379 -16.29 13.99 -6.19
CA LEU A 379 -15.43 15.00 -6.78
C LEU A 379 -14.71 14.49 -8.03
N GLU A 380 -14.25 13.23 -8.03
CA GLU A 380 -13.65 12.63 -9.23
C GLU A 380 -14.66 12.51 -10.37
N ARG A 381 -15.91 12.13 -10.09
CA ARG A 381 -17.00 12.06 -11.07
C ARG A 381 -17.26 13.44 -11.65
N LYS A 382 -17.47 14.45 -10.79
CA LYS A 382 -17.67 15.85 -11.18
C LYS A 382 -16.51 16.37 -12.04
N ARG A 383 -15.27 16.07 -11.66
CA ARG A 383 -14.08 16.44 -12.45
C ARG A 383 -14.10 15.82 -13.84
N ARG A 384 -14.47 14.54 -13.97
CA ARG A 384 -14.56 13.86 -15.28
C ARG A 384 -15.64 14.49 -16.15
N GLU A 385 -16.81 14.78 -15.60
CA GLU A 385 -17.93 15.42 -16.29
C GLU A 385 -17.55 16.82 -16.81
N LEU A 386 -16.93 17.63 -15.96
CA LEU A 386 -16.44 18.97 -16.33
C LEU A 386 -15.35 18.90 -17.42
N GLY A 387 -14.45 17.93 -17.33
CA GLY A 387 -13.44 17.69 -18.37
C GLY A 387 -14.05 17.31 -19.73
N VAL A 388 -15.12 16.51 -19.75
CA VAL A 388 -15.87 16.20 -20.98
C VAL A 388 -16.58 17.44 -21.52
N ARG A 389 -17.20 18.25 -20.64
CA ARG A 389 -17.88 19.49 -21.03
C ARG A 389 -16.90 20.49 -21.66
N ALA A 390 -15.76 20.73 -21.02
CA ALA A 390 -14.72 21.63 -21.52
C ALA A 390 -14.22 21.25 -22.93
N ARG A 391 -14.01 19.95 -23.19
CA ARG A 391 -13.61 19.46 -24.53
C ARG A 391 -14.68 19.73 -25.59
N LYS A 392 -15.95 19.45 -25.27
CA LYS A 392 -17.08 19.71 -26.17
C LYS A 392 -17.22 21.19 -26.51
N THR A 393 -16.99 22.10 -25.55
CA THR A 393 -17.07 23.55 -25.78
C THR A 393 -15.88 24.09 -26.55
N GLY A 394 -14.70 23.46 -26.42
CA GLY A 394 -13.49 23.81 -27.18
C GLY A 394 -13.54 23.42 -28.65
N GLU A 395 -14.24 22.33 -29.00
CA GLU A 395 -14.37 21.85 -30.39
C GLU A 395 -15.33 22.71 -31.24
N THR A 396 -16.33 23.37 -30.64
CA THR A 396 -17.31 24.18 -31.38
C THR A 396 -16.79 25.58 -31.79
N GLY A 397 -15.54 25.93 -31.50
CA GLY A 397 -15.00 27.30 -31.63
C GLY A 397 -13.73 27.45 -32.48
N CYS A 398 -13.41 26.48 -33.34
CA CYS A 398 -12.20 26.48 -34.16
C CYS A 398 -12.51 26.35 -35.66
N ASP A 399 -13.27 27.30 -36.20
CA ASP A 399 -13.16 27.68 -37.59
C ASP A 399 -12.48 29.06 -37.66
N GLY A 400 -11.21 29.08 -38.07
CA GLY A 400 -10.57 30.26 -38.63
C GLY A 400 -9.66 31.08 -37.71
N SER A 401 -8.38 31.11 -38.09
CA SER A 401 -7.33 32.09 -37.76
C SER A 401 -6.63 31.99 -36.41
N GLY A 402 -5.32 31.79 -36.51
CA GLY A 402 -4.40 31.67 -35.38
C GLY A 402 -4.21 32.98 -34.62
N SER A 403 -4.31 32.87 -33.31
CA SER A 403 -3.59 33.72 -32.35
C SER A 403 -3.62 32.98 -31.01
N GLU A 404 -2.58 32.20 -30.74
CA GLU A 404 -2.34 31.59 -29.44
C GLU A 404 -1.82 32.67 -28.48
N CYS A 405 -2.72 33.44 -27.87
CA CYS A 405 -2.39 34.11 -26.61
C CYS A 405 -3.65 34.51 -25.85
N GLY A 406 -3.97 33.76 -24.78
CA GLY A 406 -4.84 34.27 -23.71
C GLY A 406 -6.35 34.06 -23.85
N ARG A 407 -6.84 32.93 -24.40
CA ARG A 407 -8.27 32.60 -24.21
C ARG A 407 -8.53 32.42 -22.70
N PRO A 408 -9.48 33.16 -22.09
CA PRO A 408 -9.83 32.95 -20.69
C PRO A 408 -10.33 31.52 -20.50
N ARG A 409 -9.76 30.80 -19.52
CA ARG A 409 -10.21 29.44 -19.15
C ARG A 409 -11.73 29.43 -19.02
N SER A 410 -12.37 28.49 -19.70
CA SER A 410 -13.82 28.34 -19.61
C SER A 410 -14.24 28.08 -18.15
N GLU A 411 -15.45 28.44 -17.78
CA GLU A 411 -15.97 28.21 -16.42
C GLU A 411 -15.84 26.72 -16.02
N ALA A 412 -16.13 25.81 -16.95
CA ALA A 412 -15.95 24.37 -16.75
C ALA A 412 -14.49 23.94 -16.48
N GLU A 413 -13.50 24.60 -17.10
CA GLU A 413 -12.09 24.34 -16.82
C GLU A 413 -11.69 24.84 -15.43
N ARG A 414 -12.19 26.02 -15.02
CA ARG A 414 -11.96 26.54 -13.66
C ARG A 414 -12.56 25.61 -12.61
N ASP A 415 -13.78 25.16 -12.82
CA ASP A 415 -14.47 24.23 -11.92
C ASP A 415 -13.77 22.86 -11.86
N ALA A 416 -13.23 22.37 -12.98
CA ALA A 416 -12.46 21.13 -12.99
C ALA A 416 -11.17 21.24 -12.18
N VAL A 417 -10.49 22.39 -12.25
CA VAL A 417 -9.31 22.70 -11.43
C VAL A 417 -9.69 22.82 -9.95
N CYS A 418 -10.82 23.47 -9.63
CA CYS A 418 -11.34 23.53 -8.26
C CYS A 418 -11.65 22.13 -7.71
N ALA A 419 -12.34 21.29 -8.48
CA ALA A 419 -12.63 19.91 -8.07
C ALA A 419 -11.34 19.10 -7.88
N ALA A 420 -10.35 19.25 -8.77
CA ALA A 420 -9.04 18.63 -8.59
C ALA A 420 -8.38 19.08 -7.28
N ARG A 421 -8.42 20.39 -6.97
CA ARG A 421 -7.87 20.95 -5.73
C ARG A 421 -8.52 20.35 -4.48
N GLU A 422 -9.84 20.18 -4.47
CA GLU A 422 -10.53 19.56 -3.34
C GLU A 422 -10.15 18.07 -3.21
N ILE A 423 -10.08 17.31 -4.31
CA ILE A 423 -9.61 15.91 -4.29
C ILE A 423 -8.20 15.82 -3.70
N PHE A 424 -7.32 16.77 -4.00
CA PHE A 424 -5.95 16.79 -3.46
C PHE A 424 -5.87 17.08 -1.96
N LYS A 425 -6.91 17.68 -1.37
CA LYS A 425 -7.00 17.88 0.07
C LYS A 425 -7.53 16.65 0.80
N LEU A 426 -8.11 15.69 0.06
CA LEU A 426 -8.69 14.50 0.66
C LEU A 426 -7.61 13.50 1.09
N PRO A 427 -7.89 12.75 2.16
CA PRO A 427 -6.95 11.79 2.73
C PRO A 427 -6.64 10.59 1.83
N THR A 428 -7.38 10.42 0.74
CA THR A 428 -7.32 9.27 -0.17
C THR A 428 -6.18 9.36 -1.20
N ARG A 429 -5.53 10.52 -1.37
CA ARG A 429 -4.46 10.74 -2.38
C ARG A 429 -3.11 11.05 -1.76
N VAL A 430 -2.57 10.11 -0.98
CA VAL A 430 -1.22 10.20 -0.41
C VAL A 430 -0.13 9.95 -1.45
N VAL A 431 -0.27 8.93 -2.30
CA VAL A 431 0.77 8.59 -3.30
C VAL A 431 0.46 9.26 -4.64
N LEU A 432 1.36 10.11 -5.13
CA LEU A 432 1.24 10.76 -6.44
C LEU A 432 1.78 9.87 -7.58
N GLY A 433 2.72 8.98 -7.25
CA GLY A 433 3.28 7.95 -8.11
C GLY A 433 4.80 7.89 -8.02
N GLU A 434 5.46 7.34 -9.04
CA GLU A 434 6.89 7.08 -9.04
C GLU A 434 7.54 7.46 -10.38
N ILE A 435 8.73 8.08 -10.32
CA ILE A 435 9.52 8.45 -11.49
C ILE A 435 10.97 8.11 -11.21
N GLY A 436 11.55 7.23 -12.04
CA GLY A 436 12.97 6.85 -11.91
C GLY A 436 13.35 6.29 -10.54
N GLY A 437 12.47 5.51 -9.91
CA GLY A 437 12.70 4.96 -8.57
C GLY A 437 12.42 5.93 -7.41
N ILE A 438 12.01 7.17 -7.70
CA ILE A 438 11.66 8.18 -6.69
C ILE A 438 10.13 8.22 -6.55
N ARG A 439 9.65 7.92 -5.34
CA ARG A 439 8.23 7.95 -5.01
C ARG A 439 7.82 9.34 -4.54
N PHE A 440 6.76 9.89 -5.11
CA PHE A 440 6.23 11.20 -4.71
C PHE A 440 4.99 11.03 -3.84
N LEU A 441 5.01 11.69 -2.68
CA LEU A 441 3.95 11.63 -1.67
C LEU A 441 3.39 13.03 -1.44
N ASN A 442 2.07 13.16 -1.34
CA ASN A 442 1.37 14.36 -0.91
C ASN A 442 0.98 14.20 0.56
N LEU A 443 1.72 14.84 1.47
CA LEU A 443 1.50 14.78 2.91
C LEU A 443 1.33 16.20 3.45
N GLY A 444 0.22 16.47 4.13
CA GLY A 444 -0.02 17.80 4.72
C GLY A 444 0.04 18.95 3.72
N LYS A 445 -0.46 18.73 2.49
CA LYS A 445 -0.44 19.71 1.38
C LYS A 445 0.97 20.07 0.89
N ARG A 446 1.95 19.18 1.09
CA ARG A 446 3.33 19.31 0.62
C ARG A 446 3.74 18.04 -0.12
N ILE A 447 4.63 18.18 -1.10
CA ILE A 447 5.17 17.03 -1.85
C ILE A 447 6.50 16.60 -1.26
N TYR A 448 6.60 15.33 -0.95
CA TYR A 448 7.81 14.66 -0.50
C TYR A 448 8.29 13.71 -1.59
N ALA A 449 9.59 13.70 -1.86
CA ALA A 449 10.24 12.67 -2.65
C ALA A 449 10.85 11.64 -1.69
N ALA A 450 10.54 10.36 -1.89
CA ALA A 450 11.09 9.25 -1.14
C ALA A 450 11.98 8.40 -2.05
N LYS A 451 13.23 8.20 -1.65
CA LYS A 451 14.23 7.40 -2.38
C LYS A 451 15.10 6.68 -1.36
N GLU A 452 15.22 5.37 -1.46
CA GLU A 452 16.14 4.56 -0.63
C GLU A 452 15.98 4.80 0.90
N GLY A 453 14.74 5.00 1.36
CA GLY A 453 14.46 5.28 2.78
C GLY A 453 14.72 6.73 3.22
N GLU A 454 15.17 7.58 2.31
CA GLU A 454 15.34 9.01 2.55
C GLU A 454 14.15 9.82 2.03
N TYR A 455 13.85 10.94 2.70
CA TYR A 455 12.72 11.80 2.40
C TYR A 455 13.15 13.25 2.24
N TYR A 456 12.71 13.87 1.15
CA TYR A 456 13.08 15.22 0.75
C TYR A 456 11.84 16.07 0.51
N LEU A 457 11.86 17.31 0.99
CA LEU A 457 10.75 18.24 0.76
C LEU A 457 10.97 18.83 -0.61
N VAL A 458 10.04 18.61 -1.53
CA VAL A 458 10.23 19.12 -2.88
C VAL A 458 9.59 20.48 -3.01
N GLY A 459 10.43 21.53 -3.01
CA GLY A 459 9.98 22.89 -3.24
C GLY A 459 9.26 23.08 -4.58
N ARG A 460 8.34 24.05 -4.62
CA ARG A 460 7.55 24.36 -5.83
C ARG A 460 8.41 24.56 -7.08
N ASP A 461 9.51 25.31 -6.96
CA ASP A 461 10.37 25.59 -8.10
C ASP A 461 11.06 24.34 -8.65
N ALA A 462 11.40 23.38 -7.78
CA ALA A 462 11.93 22.08 -8.19
C ALA A 462 10.88 21.26 -8.94
N LEU A 463 9.63 21.24 -8.47
CA LEU A 463 8.51 20.58 -9.17
C LEU A 463 8.23 21.23 -10.54
N VAL A 464 8.25 22.57 -10.63
CA VAL A 464 8.10 23.28 -11.92
C VAL A 464 9.23 22.91 -12.88
N ARG A 465 10.48 22.86 -12.40
CA ARG A 465 11.62 22.41 -13.21
C ARG A 465 11.45 20.96 -13.67
N LEU A 466 10.96 20.09 -12.79
CA LEU A 466 10.65 18.70 -13.13
C LEU A 466 9.62 18.64 -14.26
N CYS A 467 8.48 19.33 -14.14
CA CYS A 467 7.43 19.38 -15.16
C CYS A 467 7.92 19.90 -16.51
N LYS A 468 8.85 20.87 -16.52
CA LYS A 468 9.38 21.45 -17.76
C LYS A 468 10.46 20.58 -18.41
N ARG A 469 11.32 19.92 -17.63
CA ARG A 469 12.53 19.25 -18.13
C ARG A 469 12.37 17.75 -18.30
N TYR A 470 11.52 17.10 -17.50
CA TYR A 470 11.34 15.65 -17.55
C TYR A 470 10.17 15.26 -18.46
N ARG A 471 10.43 14.35 -19.39
CA ARG A 471 9.39 13.74 -20.25
C ARG A 471 9.17 12.31 -19.77
N GLY A 472 7.99 12.05 -19.19
CA GLY A 472 7.63 10.71 -18.71
C GLY A 472 7.77 9.65 -19.80
N ARG A 473 8.54 8.60 -19.50
CA ARG A 473 8.87 7.50 -20.43
C ARG A 473 7.79 6.43 -20.45
N SER A 474 7.16 6.19 -19.29
CA SER A 474 6.07 5.22 -19.14
C SER A 474 4.72 5.91 -18.97
N LYS A 475 3.62 5.15 -19.16
CA LYS A 475 2.27 5.64 -18.86
C LYS A 475 2.13 6.06 -17.38
N GLY A 476 2.77 5.31 -16.48
CA GLY A 476 2.79 5.61 -15.05
C GLY A 476 3.47 6.95 -14.78
N GLU A 477 4.68 7.14 -15.30
CA GLU A 477 5.42 8.40 -15.13
C GLU A 477 4.66 9.60 -15.71
N LYS A 478 4.04 9.45 -16.89
CA LYS A 478 3.20 10.52 -17.47
C LYS A 478 2.02 10.88 -16.57
N ALA A 479 1.40 9.89 -15.93
CA ALA A 479 0.32 10.13 -14.97
C ALA A 479 0.84 10.81 -13.69
N THR A 480 1.99 10.39 -13.17
CA THR A 480 2.65 11.02 -12.01
C THR A 480 3.01 12.47 -12.31
N MET A 481 3.58 12.76 -13.48
CA MET A 481 3.88 14.12 -13.92
C MET A 481 2.62 14.99 -13.99
N ALA A 482 1.51 14.46 -14.54
CA ALA A 482 0.24 15.17 -14.56
C ALA A 482 -0.32 15.43 -13.15
N ASN A 483 -0.18 14.48 -12.22
CA ASN A 483 -0.59 14.66 -10.82
C ASN A 483 0.27 15.74 -10.13
N ILE A 484 1.59 15.74 -10.34
CA ILE A 484 2.50 16.75 -9.80
C ILE A 484 2.19 18.13 -10.38
N GLU A 485 1.98 18.24 -11.69
CA GLU A 485 1.66 19.49 -12.37
C GLU A 485 0.36 20.11 -11.82
N GLN A 486 -0.69 19.29 -11.65
CA GLN A 486 -1.94 19.74 -11.03
C GLN A 486 -1.73 20.25 -9.60
N HIS A 487 -0.85 19.62 -8.83
CA HIS A 487 -0.53 20.08 -7.48
C HIS A 487 0.24 21.40 -7.49
N VAL A 488 1.20 21.56 -8.41
CA VAL A 488 1.93 22.81 -8.60
C VAL A 488 0.99 23.96 -8.96
N GLU A 489 -0.04 23.72 -9.78
CA GLU A 489 -1.10 24.71 -10.06
C GLU A 489 -1.94 25.01 -8.83
N ALA A 490 -2.30 24.00 -8.04
CA ALA A 490 -3.07 24.18 -6.80
C ALA A 490 -2.31 24.97 -5.71
N LEU A 491 -0.97 24.98 -5.77
CA LEU A 491 -0.10 25.78 -4.92
C LEU A 491 0.08 27.24 -5.41
N GLN A 492 -0.40 27.61 -6.60
CA GLN A 492 -0.27 28.97 -7.16
C GLN A 492 -1.36 29.95 -6.71
N MET A 493 -2.45 29.46 -6.12
CA MET A 493 -3.61 30.23 -5.69
C MET A 493 -3.91 29.97 -4.22
#